data_AF-A0A1M2YT01-F1
#
_entry.id   AF-A0A1M2YT01-F1
#
_cell.length_a   1.000
_cell.length_b   1.000
_cell.length_c   1.000
_cell.angle_alpha   90.00
_cell.angle_beta   90.00
_cell.angle_gamma   90.00
#
_symmetry.space_group_name_H-M   'P 1'
#
loop_
_entity.id
_entity.type
_entity.pdbx_description
1 polymer ?
#
loop_
_entity_poly.entity_id
_entity_poly.type
_entity_poly.pdbx_seq_one_letter_code
_entity_poly.pdbx_strand_id
1 'polypeptide(L)'
;MRQHRSIFLSAGVPDPSAKHFMGEGDTAAISALVSALLFVALGRRPIVWGGHPAITPMIWAYAEALDVDYGRWVTLYQSEFFKDDFPEENARFGNVIVTEAAKGDRERSLEIMRRRMLSESSFEAAVFAGGMGGIFDEYRLVTELAAQATILPIVSTGGAAAMLGAEIKASDDLSAELDYVALLFNRLAIDPNEPRGGTEGLFSF
;
A
#
# COMPACT_ATOMS: atom_id res chain seq x y z
N MET A 1 -0.68 -21.34 -13.94
CA MET A 1 -0.77 -19.87 -13.90
C MET A 1 0.22 -19.38 -12.86
N ARG A 2 1.13 -18.47 -13.19
CA ARG A 2 1.97 -17.81 -12.17
C ARG A 2 0.99 -16.99 -11.33
N GLN A 3 0.68 -17.41 -10.10
CA GLN A 3 0.01 -16.52 -9.17
C GLN A 3 1.02 -15.43 -8.85
N HIS A 4 0.76 -14.23 -9.35
CA HIS A 4 1.58 -13.09 -9.04
C HIS A 4 1.38 -12.76 -7.55
N ARG A 5 2.48 -12.69 -6.80
CA ARG A 5 2.45 -12.29 -5.39
C ARG A 5 2.07 -10.82 -5.31
N SER A 6 1.39 -10.46 -4.23
CA SER A 6 0.88 -9.11 -4.03
C SER A 6 2.00 -8.15 -3.60
N ILE A 7 1.75 -6.86 -3.79
CA ILE A 7 2.53 -5.79 -3.19
C ILE A 7 1.71 -5.21 -2.03
N PHE A 8 2.32 -5.17 -0.86
CA PHE A 8 1.75 -4.47 0.28
C PHE A 8 2.08 -2.98 0.21
N LEU A 9 1.08 -2.12 0.35
CA LEU A 9 1.26 -0.67 0.41
C LEU A 9 0.90 -0.15 1.81
N SER A 10 1.90 0.36 2.51
CA SER A 10 1.77 1.13 3.74
C SER A 10 2.12 2.58 3.46
N ALA A 11 1.12 3.43 3.38
CA ALA A 11 1.32 4.83 3.06
C ALA A 11 0.32 5.70 3.82
N GLY A 12 0.81 6.85 4.29
CA GLY A 12 -0.01 7.83 5.00
C GLY A 12 0.62 9.20 4.94
N VAL A 13 -0.20 10.23 5.05
CA VAL A 13 0.27 11.62 5.15
C VAL A 13 0.47 11.91 6.64
N PRO A 14 1.69 12.25 7.12
CA PRO A 14 1.91 12.55 8.52
C PRO A 14 1.09 13.76 8.96
N ASP A 15 0.36 13.62 10.06
CA ASP A 15 -0.40 14.71 10.69
C ASP A 15 0.38 15.21 11.91
N PRO A 16 0.90 16.46 11.90
CA PRO A 16 1.62 17.03 13.04
C PRO A 16 0.81 17.10 14.34
N SER A 17 -0.52 17.05 14.25
CA SER A 17 -1.41 17.08 15.41
C SER A 17 -1.68 15.68 16.01
N ALA A 18 -1.28 14.61 15.33
CA ALA A 18 -1.53 13.24 15.77
C ALA A 18 -0.52 12.77 16.83
N LYS A 19 -0.99 11.96 17.78
CA LYS A 19 -0.19 11.44 18.91
C LYS A 19 1.05 10.64 18.51
N HIS A 20 1.06 10.04 17.32
CA HIS A 20 2.13 9.17 16.82
C HIS A 20 2.89 9.80 15.65
N PHE A 21 2.93 11.13 15.58
CA PHE A 21 3.71 11.85 14.58
C PHE A 21 5.19 11.47 14.66
N MET A 22 5.78 11.13 13.51
CA MET A 22 7.17 10.68 13.40
C MET A 22 7.95 11.54 12.41
N GLY A 23 7.77 12.85 12.49
CA GLY A 23 8.42 13.81 11.61
C GLY A 23 7.59 14.14 10.37
N GLU A 24 7.99 15.22 9.72
CA GLU A 24 7.32 15.72 8.52
C GLU A 24 7.49 14.74 7.36
N GLY A 25 6.43 14.55 6.59
CA GLY A 25 6.46 13.84 5.32
C GLY A 25 6.22 14.80 4.18
N ASP A 26 6.91 14.59 3.06
CA ASP A 26 6.66 15.34 1.85
C ASP A 26 5.40 14.77 1.16
N THR A 27 4.29 15.49 1.29
CA THR A 27 3.00 15.06 0.73
C THR A 27 3.04 14.94 -0.80
N ALA A 28 3.83 15.77 -1.47
CA ALA A 28 4.02 15.68 -2.92
C ALA A 28 4.83 14.43 -3.29
N ALA A 29 5.90 14.14 -2.54
CA ALA A 29 6.70 12.92 -2.73
C ALA A 29 5.88 11.65 -2.45
N ILE A 30 5.08 11.62 -1.37
CA ILE A 30 4.19 10.49 -1.04
C ILE A 30 3.21 10.25 -2.19
N SER A 31 2.57 11.31 -2.68
CA SER A 31 1.59 11.22 -3.78
C SER A 31 2.25 10.78 -5.09
N ALA A 32 3.44 11.30 -5.39
CA ALA A 32 4.21 10.92 -6.57
C ALA A 32 4.64 9.45 -6.52
N LEU A 33 5.10 8.97 -5.37
CA LEU A 33 5.47 7.57 -5.17
C LEU A 33 4.27 6.64 -5.31
N VAL A 34 3.14 6.95 -4.65
CA VAL A 34 1.93 6.14 -4.74
C VAL A 34 1.45 6.09 -6.19
N SER A 35 1.47 7.23 -6.89
CA SER A 35 1.16 7.29 -8.33
C SER A 35 2.08 6.41 -9.18
N ALA A 36 3.40 6.47 -8.92
CA ALA A 36 4.37 5.62 -9.60
C ALA A 36 4.14 4.14 -9.33
N LEU A 37 3.82 3.77 -8.09
CA LEU A 37 3.49 2.39 -7.72
C LEU A 37 2.24 1.89 -8.46
N LEU A 38 1.18 2.69 -8.51
CA LEU A 38 -0.03 2.35 -9.24
C LEU A 38 0.27 2.19 -10.74
N PHE A 39 1.04 3.11 -11.33
CA PHE A 39 1.44 3.00 -12.72
C PHE A 39 2.25 1.72 -13.01
N VAL A 40 3.23 1.39 -12.16
CA VAL A 40 4.14 0.26 -12.34
C VAL A 40 3.45 -1.07 -12.07
N ALA A 41 2.72 -1.20 -10.97
CA ALA A 41 2.21 -2.47 -10.48
C ALA A 41 0.77 -2.80 -10.90
N LEU A 42 -0.11 -1.80 -10.99
CA LEU A 42 -1.53 -2.05 -11.18
C LEU A 42 -1.79 -2.74 -12.53
N GLY A 43 -2.55 -3.84 -12.51
CA GLY A 43 -2.75 -4.71 -13.66
C GLY A 43 -1.66 -5.76 -13.88
N ARG A 44 -0.56 -5.72 -13.13
CA ARG A 44 0.53 -6.72 -13.20
C ARG A 44 0.67 -7.49 -11.90
N ARG A 45 0.53 -6.79 -10.78
CA ARG A 45 0.61 -7.31 -9.42
C ARG A 45 -0.58 -6.82 -8.61
N PRO A 46 -1.22 -7.68 -7.80
CA PRO A 46 -2.26 -7.22 -6.88
C PRO A 46 -1.66 -6.29 -5.82
N ILE A 47 -2.40 -5.24 -5.44
CA ILE A 47 -2.02 -4.29 -4.39
C ILE A 47 -2.94 -4.49 -3.18
N VAL A 48 -2.35 -4.74 -2.02
CA VAL A 48 -3.10 -4.90 -0.76
C VAL A 48 -2.72 -3.80 0.22
N TRP A 49 -3.70 -3.17 0.86
CA TRP A 49 -3.46 -1.99 1.68
C TRP A 49 -4.61 -1.66 2.65
N GLY A 50 -4.37 -0.72 3.57
CA GLY A 50 -5.25 -0.40 4.71
C GLY A 50 -6.20 0.80 4.53
N GLY A 51 -6.26 1.43 3.35
CA GLY A 51 -7.35 2.40 3.06
C GLY A 51 -7.21 3.81 3.61
N HIS A 52 -6.00 4.37 3.62
CA HIS A 52 -5.83 5.76 4.06
C HIS A 52 -6.67 6.72 3.18
N PRO A 53 -7.53 7.60 3.75
CA PRO A 53 -8.48 8.41 2.98
C PRO A 53 -7.86 9.26 1.87
N ALA A 54 -6.65 9.78 2.08
CA ALA A 54 -5.95 10.59 1.07
C ALA A 54 -5.50 9.79 -0.17
N ILE A 55 -5.34 8.47 -0.06
CA ILE A 55 -4.81 7.62 -1.14
C ILE A 55 -5.93 6.90 -1.89
N THR A 56 -7.06 6.65 -1.23
CA THR A 56 -8.21 5.92 -1.81
C THR A 56 -8.66 6.50 -3.16
N PRO A 57 -8.83 7.83 -3.31
CA PRO A 57 -9.21 8.43 -4.60
C PRO A 57 -8.16 8.23 -5.70
N MET A 58 -6.87 8.19 -5.34
CA MET A 58 -5.79 8.03 -6.31
C MET A 58 -5.81 6.64 -6.94
N ILE A 59 -5.99 5.59 -6.14
CA ILE A 59 -6.04 4.21 -6.66
C ILE A 59 -7.20 4.05 -7.65
N TRP A 60 -8.35 4.63 -7.34
CA TRP A 60 -9.50 4.63 -8.24
C TRP A 60 -9.19 5.31 -9.58
N ALA A 61 -8.68 6.55 -9.53
CA ALA A 61 -8.37 7.32 -10.74
C ALA A 61 -7.37 6.59 -11.65
N TYR A 62 -6.38 5.89 -11.07
CA TYR A 62 -5.43 5.08 -11.84
C TYR A 62 -6.05 3.81 -12.41
N ALA A 63 -6.93 3.14 -11.67
CA ALA A 63 -7.61 1.95 -12.18
C ALA A 63 -8.47 2.28 -13.40
N GLU A 64 -9.21 3.38 -13.33
CA GLU A 64 -10.02 3.90 -14.44
C GLU A 64 -9.15 4.32 -15.63
N ALA A 65 -8.09 5.11 -15.39
CA ALA A 65 -7.22 5.61 -16.45
C ALA A 65 -6.43 4.50 -17.18
N LEU A 66 -6.13 3.39 -16.50
CA LEU A 66 -5.39 2.25 -17.04
C LEU A 66 -6.28 1.14 -17.59
N ASP A 67 -7.61 1.28 -17.52
CA ASP A 67 -8.61 0.27 -17.90
C ASP A 67 -8.33 -1.12 -17.27
N VAL A 68 -8.06 -1.11 -15.97
CA VAL A 68 -7.78 -2.32 -15.19
C VAL A 68 -8.92 -2.58 -14.21
N ASP A 69 -9.27 -3.86 -14.07
CA ASP A 69 -10.29 -4.27 -13.10
C ASP A 69 -9.78 -4.06 -11.66
N TYR A 70 -10.21 -2.96 -11.04
CA TYR A 70 -9.89 -2.63 -9.65
C TYR A 70 -10.23 -3.78 -8.70
N GLY A 71 -11.39 -4.44 -8.90
CA GLY A 71 -11.88 -5.53 -8.05
C GLY A 71 -10.93 -6.72 -7.99
N ARG A 72 -10.20 -6.93 -9.10
CA ARG A 72 -9.22 -8.00 -9.26
C ARG A 72 -7.83 -7.64 -8.78
N TRP A 73 -7.43 -6.38 -8.95
CA TRP A 73 -6.04 -5.94 -8.76
C TRP A 73 -5.78 -5.20 -7.46
N VAL A 74 -6.81 -4.82 -6.71
CA VAL A 74 -6.67 -4.15 -5.43
C VAL A 74 -7.35 -4.99 -4.35
N THR A 75 -6.93 -4.89 -3.10
CA THR A 75 -7.68 -5.39 -1.96
C THR A 75 -7.52 -4.41 -0.82
N LEU A 76 -8.65 -3.86 -0.39
CA LEU A 76 -8.71 -2.85 0.65
C LEU A 76 -9.14 -3.49 1.97
N TYR A 77 -8.33 -3.38 3.02
CA TYR A 77 -8.71 -3.79 4.36
C TYR A 77 -9.07 -2.57 5.19
N GLN A 78 -10.20 -2.63 5.88
CA GLN A 78 -10.63 -1.60 6.82
C GLN A 78 -11.24 -2.23 8.07
N SER A 79 -11.00 -1.63 9.23
CA SER A 79 -11.62 -2.10 10.47
C SER A 79 -13.00 -1.48 10.65
N GLU A 80 -13.97 -2.29 11.10
CA GLU A 80 -15.31 -1.84 11.48
C GLU A 80 -15.28 -0.71 12.54
N PHE A 81 -14.17 -0.58 13.29
CA PHE A 81 -13.97 0.52 14.22
C PHE A 81 -14.05 1.91 13.54
N PHE A 82 -13.64 2.01 12.27
CA PHE A 82 -13.63 3.26 11.51
C PHE A 82 -14.79 3.36 10.52
N LYS A 83 -15.85 2.56 10.69
CA LYS A 83 -16.96 2.49 9.73
C LYS A 83 -17.62 3.83 9.46
N ASP A 84 -17.65 4.73 10.43
CA ASP A 84 -18.23 6.07 10.28
C ASP A 84 -17.32 7.03 9.49
N ASP A 85 -16.02 6.72 9.37
CA ASP A 85 -15.03 7.46 8.59
C ASP A 85 -14.82 6.87 7.19
N PHE A 86 -15.57 5.83 6.83
CA PHE A 86 -15.44 5.17 5.54
C PHE A 86 -15.87 6.14 4.42
N PRO A 87 -15.01 6.39 3.43
CA PRO A 87 -15.39 7.23 2.28
C PRO A 87 -16.60 6.61 1.56
N GLU A 88 -17.52 7.44 1.05
CA GLU A 88 -18.69 6.96 0.28
C GLU A 88 -18.25 6.13 -0.94
N GLU A 89 -17.07 6.43 -1.47
CA GLU A 89 -16.40 5.70 -2.54
C GLU A 89 -16.16 4.23 -2.19
N ASN A 90 -16.16 3.86 -0.91
CA ASN A 90 -16.11 2.46 -0.48
C ASN A 90 -17.21 1.59 -1.07
N ALA A 91 -18.40 2.16 -1.28
CA ALA A 91 -19.49 1.45 -1.93
C ALA A 91 -19.19 1.08 -3.39
N ARG A 92 -18.20 1.74 -4.01
CA ARG A 92 -17.75 1.48 -5.38
C ARG A 92 -16.63 0.43 -5.43
N PHE A 93 -16.00 0.12 -4.29
CA PHE A 93 -14.98 -0.92 -4.20
C PHE A 93 -15.66 -2.27 -3.95
N GLY A 94 -15.71 -3.14 -4.98
CA GLY A 94 -16.28 -4.49 -4.87
C GLY A 94 -15.45 -5.48 -4.04
N ASN A 95 -14.36 -5.02 -3.43
CA ASN A 95 -13.24 -5.79 -2.88
C ASN A 95 -12.70 -5.16 -1.58
N VAL A 96 -13.60 -4.62 -0.75
CA VAL A 96 -13.30 -4.18 0.63
C VAL A 96 -13.51 -5.33 1.60
N ILE A 97 -12.47 -5.67 2.35
CA ILE A 97 -12.53 -6.63 3.45
C ILE A 97 -12.65 -5.83 4.75
N VAL A 98 -13.86 -5.84 5.31
CA VAL A 98 -14.11 -5.25 6.63
C VAL A 98 -13.75 -6.26 7.71
N THR A 99 -12.88 -5.88 8.63
CA THR A 99 -12.47 -6.71 9.78
C THR A 99 -13.21 -6.30 11.04
N GLU A 100 -13.42 -7.25 11.95
CA GLU A 100 -14.07 -6.99 13.22
C GLU A 100 -13.35 -5.91 14.04
N ALA A 101 -14.13 -5.13 14.80
CA ALA A 101 -13.62 -4.17 15.77
C ALA A 101 -13.47 -4.82 17.15
N ALA A 102 -12.35 -4.55 17.82
CA ALA A 102 -12.24 -4.79 19.25
C ALA A 102 -13.01 -3.69 20.00
N LYS A 103 -13.94 -4.08 20.88
CA LYS A 103 -14.87 -3.17 21.56
C LYS A 103 -14.18 -1.94 22.17
N GLY A 104 -14.30 -0.80 21.51
CA GLY A 104 -13.75 0.49 21.96
C GLY A 104 -12.21 0.59 21.94
N ASP A 105 -11.51 -0.40 21.40
CA ASP A 105 -10.05 -0.44 21.38
C ASP A 105 -9.54 -0.26 19.95
N ARG A 106 -9.11 0.96 19.65
CA ARG A 106 -8.59 1.35 18.34
C ARG A 106 -7.36 0.55 17.95
N GLU A 107 -6.38 0.42 18.86
CA GLU A 107 -5.10 -0.23 18.56
C GLU A 107 -5.30 -1.72 18.34
N ARG A 108 -6.14 -2.35 19.16
CA ARG A 108 -6.47 -3.77 18.98
C ARG A 108 -7.26 -4.01 17.69
N SER A 109 -8.15 -3.10 17.32
CA SER A 109 -8.90 -3.17 16.05
C SER A 109 -7.97 -3.07 14.84
N LEU A 110 -7.00 -2.16 14.87
CA LEU A 110 -5.96 -2.04 13.84
C LEU A 110 -5.05 -3.27 13.79
N GLU A 111 -4.67 -3.84 14.94
CA GLU A 111 -3.85 -5.05 14.98
C GLU A 111 -4.55 -6.25 14.32
N ILE A 112 -5.84 -6.46 14.64
CA ILE A 112 -6.66 -7.51 14.00
C ILE A 112 -6.70 -7.32 12.49
N MET A 113 -6.98 -6.09 12.05
CA MET A 113 -7.02 -5.74 10.62
C MET A 113 -5.69 -6.03 9.93
N ARG A 114 -4.57 -5.55 10.49
CA ARG A 114 -3.23 -5.71 9.92
C ARG A 114 -2.79 -7.17 9.84
N ARG A 115 -3.03 -7.95 10.91
CA ARG A 115 -2.71 -9.39 10.94
C ARG A 115 -3.50 -10.16 9.90
N ARG A 116 -4.78 -9.83 9.72
CA ARG A 116 -5.61 -10.45 8.69
C ARG A 116 -5.13 -10.08 7.28
N MET A 117 -4.94 -8.78 7.04
CA MET A 117 -4.41 -8.24 5.78
C MET A 117 -3.10 -8.90 5.34
N LEU A 118 -2.17 -9.11 6.29
CA LEU A 118 -0.85 -9.67 6.00
C LEU A 118 -0.80 -11.20 5.98
N SER A 119 -1.83 -11.89 6.49
CA SER A 119 -1.88 -13.37 6.51
C SER A 119 -2.75 -13.97 5.40
N GLU A 120 -3.73 -13.23 4.87
CA GLU A 120 -4.63 -13.70 3.81
C GLU A 120 -4.04 -13.56 2.40
N SER A 121 -2.83 -13.01 2.26
CA SER A 121 -2.15 -12.81 0.98
C SER A 121 -0.66 -13.14 1.07
N SER A 122 -0.07 -13.47 -0.06
CA SER A 122 1.39 -13.64 -0.18
C SER A 122 2.00 -12.42 -0.82
N PHE A 123 3.14 -11.96 -0.29
CA PHE A 123 3.76 -10.71 -0.73
C PHE A 123 5.12 -10.95 -1.39
N GLU A 124 5.39 -10.21 -2.47
CA GLU A 124 6.73 -10.10 -3.04
C GLU A 124 7.46 -8.86 -2.53
N ALA A 125 6.74 -7.80 -2.21
CA ALA A 125 7.30 -6.58 -1.67
C ALA A 125 6.32 -5.87 -0.74
N ALA A 126 6.89 -5.06 0.16
CA ALA A 126 6.18 -4.15 1.03
C ALA A 126 6.77 -2.75 0.86
N VAL A 127 5.96 -1.83 0.32
CA VAL A 127 6.33 -0.44 0.06
C VAL A 127 5.82 0.43 1.20
N PHE A 128 6.73 1.19 1.82
CA PHE A 128 6.43 2.10 2.92
C PHE A 128 6.69 3.55 2.51
N ALA A 129 5.72 4.43 2.72
CA ALA A 129 5.77 5.83 2.28
C ALA A 129 5.24 6.79 3.35
N GLY A 130 6.03 7.81 3.70
CA GLY A 130 5.65 8.84 4.65
C GLY A 130 5.26 8.25 6.01
N GLY A 131 4.00 8.44 6.37
CA GLY A 131 3.34 7.78 7.48
C GLY A 131 3.82 8.16 8.87
N MET A 132 3.23 7.48 9.86
CA MET A 132 3.42 7.70 11.30
C MET A 132 3.78 6.37 11.99
N GLY A 133 3.62 6.28 13.31
CA GLY A 133 3.93 5.06 14.08
C GLY A 133 3.40 3.74 13.52
N GLY A 134 2.25 3.77 12.82
CA GLY A 134 1.67 2.57 12.20
C GLY A 134 2.56 1.86 11.18
N ILE A 135 3.51 2.56 10.55
CA ILE A 135 4.48 1.95 9.62
C ILE A 135 5.35 0.91 10.34
N PHE A 136 5.77 1.18 11.58
CA PHE A 136 6.61 0.25 12.33
C PHE A 136 5.83 -0.99 12.77
N ASP A 137 4.56 -0.82 13.15
CA ASP A 137 3.67 -1.95 13.45
C ASP A 137 3.51 -2.87 12.23
N GLU A 138 3.29 -2.27 11.07
CA GLU A 138 3.11 -2.99 9.80
C GLU A 138 4.42 -3.64 9.34
N TYR A 139 5.55 -2.95 9.45
CA TYR A 139 6.87 -3.53 9.19
C TYR A 139 7.15 -4.76 10.05
N ARG A 140 6.86 -4.70 11.36
CA ARG A 140 7.00 -5.85 12.26
C ARG A 140 6.13 -7.02 11.81
N LEU A 141 4.90 -6.77 11.40
CA LEU A 141 4.00 -7.83 10.93
C LEU A 141 4.38 -8.38 9.56
N VAL A 142 4.88 -7.54 8.64
CA VAL A 142 5.39 -8.00 7.34
C VAL A 142 6.61 -8.90 7.54
N THR A 143 7.54 -8.52 8.41
CA THR A 143 8.72 -9.36 8.70
C THR A 143 8.35 -10.67 9.40
N GLU A 144 7.29 -10.68 10.21
CA GLU A 144 6.74 -11.89 10.85
C GLU A 144 6.00 -12.81 9.87
N LEU A 145 5.10 -12.26 9.06
CA LEU A 145 4.09 -13.02 8.29
C LEU A 145 4.44 -13.16 6.79
N ALA A 146 5.30 -12.30 6.27
CA ALA A 146 5.66 -12.22 4.87
C ALA A 146 7.19 -12.12 4.69
N ALA A 147 7.94 -13.00 5.36
CA ALA A 147 9.40 -12.97 5.44
C ALA A 147 10.13 -12.95 4.08
N GLN A 148 9.50 -13.44 3.00
CA GLN A 148 10.04 -13.38 1.64
C GLN A 148 9.81 -12.06 0.89
N ALA A 149 9.08 -11.11 1.48
CA ALA A 149 8.79 -9.83 0.85
C ALA A 149 10.00 -8.89 0.92
N THR A 150 10.34 -8.25 -0.19
CA THR A 150 11.32 -7.17 -0.21
C THR A 150 10.76 -5.94 0.51
N ILE A 151 11.49 -5.45 1.51
CA ILE A 151 11.11 -4.27 2.28
C ILE A 151 11.64 -3.02 1.58
N LEU A 152 10.74 -2.11 1.20
CA LEU A 152 11.04 -0.90 0.43
C LEU A 152 10.56 0.35 1.19
N PRO A 153 11.30 0.82 2.22
CA PRO A 153 11.03 2.10 2.84
C PRO A 153 11.55 3.22 1.95
N ILE A 154 10.65 4.00 1.35
CA ILE A 154 11.04 5.08 0.45
C ILE A 154 11.37 6.31 1.27
N VAL A 155 12.64 6.43 1.64
CA VAL A 155 13.18 7.42 2.58
C VAL A 155 12.94 8.86 2.09
N SER A 156 12.99 9.09 0.78
CA SER A 156 12.73 10.40 0.18
C SER A 156 11.32 10.95 0.46
N THR A 157 10.38 10.12 0.90
CA THR A 157 9.02 10.56 1.28
C THR A 157 8.91 11.13 2.70
N GLY A 158 9.95 11.01 3.53
CA GLY A 158 9.96 11.51 4.90
C GLY A 158 9.13 10.66 5.87
N GLY A 159 8.72 11.27 6.98
CA GLY A 159 7.91 10.63 8.02
C GLY A 159 8.54 9.37 8.63
N ALA A 160 7.67 8.44 9.05
CA ALA A 160 8.09 7.16 9.61
C ALA A 160 8.84 6.27 8.60
N ALA A 161 8.58 6.39 7.29
CA ALA A 161 9.31 5.65 6.25
C ALA A 161 10.81 6.01 6.22
N ALA A 162 11.14 7.29 6.39
CA ALA A 162 12.54 7.73 6.49
C ALA A 162 13.23 7.18 7.74
N MET A 163 12.53 7.17 8.89
CA MET A 163 13.05 6.59 10.12
C MET A 163 13.27 5.08 10.00
N LEU A 164 12.32 4.36 9.39
CA LEU A 164 12.43 2.93 9.13
C LEU A 164 13.62 2.63 8.22
N GLY A 165 13.81 3.42 7.15
CA GLY A 165 14.96 3.25 6.26
C GLY A 165 16.30 3.44 6.96
N ALA A 166 16.40 4.40 7.89
CA ALA A 166 17.60 4.58 8.71
C ALA A 166 17.85 3.39 9.65
N GLU A 167 16.80 2.84 10.27
CA GLU A 167 16.89 1.71 11.21
C GLU A 167 17.41 0.44 10.52
N ILE A 168 16.85 0.10 9.34
CA ILE A 168 17.21 -1.12 8.62
C ILE A 168 18.41 -0.95 7.68
N LYS A 169 18.99 0.27 7.63
CA LYS A 169 20.04 0.66 6.68
C LYS A 169 19.63 0.35 5.24
N ALA A 170 18.48 0.92 4.87
CA ALA A 170 17.96 0.87 3.51
C ALA A 170 19.01 1.36 2.51
N SER A 171 18.96 0.81 1.30
CA SER A 171 19.89 1.15 0.24
C SER A 171 19.74 2.61 -0.22
N ASP A 172 20.86 3.20 -0.66
CA ASP A 172 20.95 4.62 -0.98
C ASP A 172 19.94 5.07 -2.05
N ASP A 173 19.60 4.22 -3.02
CA ASP A 173 18.60 4.52 -4.05
C ASP A 173 17.21 4.79 -3.48
N LEU A 174 16.81 4.16 -2.37
CA LEU A 174 15.53 4.44 -1.70
C LEU A 174 15.51 5.82 -1.03
N SER A 175 16.66 6.46 -0.89
CA SER A 175 16.82 7.80 -0.31
C SER A 175 17.08 8.89 -1.33
N ALA A 176 17.84 8.59 -2.39
CA ALA A 176 18.35 9.58 -3.34
C ALA A 176 17.60 9.59 -4.67
N GLU A 177 16.96 8.48 -5.05
CA GLU A 177 16.23 8.40 -6.31
C GLU A 177 14.87 9.09 -6.19
N LEU A 178 14.60 10.04 -7.09
CA LEU A 178 13.33 10.75 -7.19
C LEU A 178 12.52 10.31 -8.42
N ASP A 179 13.13 9.58 -9.35
CA ASP A 179 12.42 8.82 -10.37
C ASP A 179 11.84 7.53 -9.76
N TYR A 180 10.70 7.69 -9.09
CA TYR A 180 10.00 6.58 -8.46
C TYR A 180 9.55 5.51 -9.44
N VAL A 181 9.32 5.85 -10.72
CA VAL A 181 8.90 4.88 -11.73
C VAL A 181 10.07 3.95 -12.05
N ALA A 182 11.25 4.50 -12.36
CA ALA A 182 12.44 3.71 -12.63
C ALA A 182 12.86 2.88 -11.41
N LEU A 183 12.81 3.49 -10.22
CA LEU A 183 13.10 2.81 -8.95
C LEU A 183 12.20 1.59 -8.76
N LEU A 184 10.89 1.74 -8.91
CA LEU A 184 9.92 0.67 -8.65
C LEU A 184 9.96 -0.43 -9.71
N PHE A 185 10.18 -0.13 -10.99
CA PHE A 185 10.38 -1.18 -11.99
C PHE A 185 11.57 -2.08 -11.64
N ASN A 186 12.69 -1.47 -11.22
CA ASN A 186 13.88 -2.21 -10.80
C ASN A 186 13.63 -3.01 -9.51
N ARG A 187 13.15 -2.34 -8.46
CA ARG A 187 12.98 -2.94 -7.13
C ARG A 187 11.91 -4.01 -7.05
N LEU A 188 10.86 -3.90 -7.87
CA LEU A 188 9.79 -4.90 -7.96
C LEU A 188 10.07 -5.96 -9.03
N ALA A 189 11.17 -5.84 -9.78
CA ALA A 189 11.50 -6.70 -10.91
C ALA A 189 10.35 -6.86 -11.92
N ILE A 190 9.66 -5.75 -12.20
CA ILE A 190 8.58 -5.69 -13.19
C ILE A 190 9.19 -5.23 -14.51
N ASP A 191 8.95 -5.97 -15.59
CA ASP A 191 9.36 -5.55 -16.92
C ASP A 191 8.45 -4.39 -17.38
N PRO A 192 9.01 -3.24 -17.82
CA PRO A 192 8.21 -2.15 -18.39
C PRO A 192 7.28 -2.58 -19.54
N ASN A 193 7.66 -3.63 -20.26
CA ASN A 193 6.90 -4.21 -21.37
C ASN A 193 5.93 -5.34 -20.92
N GLU A 194 5.91 -5.70 -19.63
CA GLU A 194 4.95 -6.66 -19.10
C GLU A 194 3.53 -6.11 -19.37
N PRO A 195 2.64 -6.86 -20.05
CA PRO A 195 1.28 -6.39 -20.31
C PRO A 195 0.48 -6.33 -19.01
N ARG A 196 -0.47 -5.39 -18.94
CA ARG A 196 -1.45 -5.35 -17.87
C ARG A 196 -2.59 -6.32 -18.19
N GLY A 197 -3.09 -7.03 -17.17
CA GLY A 197 -4.33 -7.77 -17.29
C GLY A 197 -5.51 -6.80 -17.30
N GLY A 198 -6.00 -6.48 -18.50
CA GLY A 198 -7.18 -5.66 -18.72
C GLY A 198 -8.48 -6.36 -18.30
N THR A 199 -9.59 -5.66 -18.52
CA THR A 199 -10.96 -6.12 -18.27
C THR A 199 -11.46 -7.15 -19.30
N GLU A 200 -10.70 -7.38 -20.38
CA GLU A 200 -10.99 -8.34 -21.46
C GLU A 200 -10.85 -9.81 -21.00
N GLY A 201 -11.83 -10.27 -20.23
CA GLY A 201 -12.01 -11.68 -19.88
C GLY A 201 -13.47 -12.07 -19.57
N LEU A 202 -14.41 -11.12 -19.64
CA LEU A 202 -15.82 -11.33 -19.24
C LEU A 202 -16.80 -11.52 -20.41
N PHE A 203 -16.34 -11.45 -21.65
CA PHE A 203 -17.16 -11.73 -22.83
C PHE A 203 -16.49 -12.75 -23.73
N SER A 204 -16.44 -13.99 -23.27
CA SER A 204 -16.30 -15.16 -24.12
C SER A 204 -17.49 -16.07 -23.79
N PHE A 205 -18.59 -15.85 -24.52
CA PHE A 205 -19.72 -16.78 -24.56
C PHE A 205 -19.36 -18.01 -25.39
#